data_AF-A0A415CT58-F1
#
_entry.id   AF-A0A415CT58-F1
#
_cell.length_a   1.000
_cell.length_b   1.000
_cell.length_c   1.000
_cell.angle_alpha   90.00
_cell.angle_beta   90.00
_cell.angle_gamma   90.00
#
_symmetry.space_group_name_H-M   'P 1'
#
loop_
_entity.id
_entity.type
_entity.pdbx_description
1 polymer ?
#
loop_
_entity_poly.entity_id
_entity_poly.type
_entity_poly.pdbx_seq_one_letter_code
_entity_poly.pdbx_strand_id
1 'polypeptide(L)'
;MVNSAQKIDKSIQKMMTLGRRLGILFTALFIAVCCCSVVVVISIGLMAAQGNLYDPSKTVSVVVPLMYLLISGGATWTLRGISMDMAHGESPFTLSHARRISIIGWLFVAAAIGDLLFSPGFLSIVIGPFDLLGNAYSMFENLALPIDIGAVLGAVCCFSISAIWRYGALLQDQTEDLV
;
A
#
# COMPACT_ATOMS: atom_id res chain seq x y z
N MET A 1 -39.78 -13.43 13.19
CA MET A 1 -38.58 -14.17 12.73
C MET A 1 -38.33 -14.04 11.21
N VAL A 2 -39.35 -14.14 10.34
CA VAL A 2 -39.21 -14.00 8.86
C VAL A 2 -38.52 -12.70 8.40
N ASN A 3 -38.81 -11.57 9.07
CA ASN A 3 -38.25 -10.26 8.70
C ASN A 3 -36.75 -10.13 9.03
N SER A 4 -36.23 -10.90 10.00
CA SER A 4 -34.82 -10.88 10.39
C SER A 4 -33.96 -11.67 9.39
N ALA A 5 -34.42 -12.87 9.01
CA ALA A 5 -33.76 -13.71 8.01
C ALA A 5 -33.67 -13.00 6.64
N GLN A 6 -34.75 -12.36 6.19
CA GLN A 6 -34.74 -11.58 4.94
C GLN A 6 -33.79 -10.38 4.98
N LYS A 7 -33.62 -9.74 6.15
CA LYS A 7 -32.65 -8.64 6.31
C LYS A 7 -31.21 -9.16 6.23
N ILE A 8 -30.93 -10.33 6.79
CA ILE A 8 -29.62 -10.97 6.75
C ILE A 8 -29.27 -11.33 5.30
N ASP A 9 -30.14 -12.04 4.58
CA ASP A 9 -29.92 -12.41 3.17
C ASP A 9 -29.68 -11.19 2.29
N LYS A 10 -30.48 -10.13 2.48
CA LYS A 10 -30.32 -8.87 1.73
C LYS A 10 -29.00 -8.18 2.06
N SER A 11 -28.50 -8.28 3.29
CA SER A 11 -27.20 -7.72 3.68
C SER A 11 -26.03 -8.51 3.07
N ILE A 12 -26.13 -9.85 3.03
CA ILE A 12 -25.15 -10.73 2.41
C ILE A 12 -25.08 -10.48 0.90
N GLN A 13 -26.22 -10.42 0.22
CA GLN A 13 -26.26 -10.14 -1.23
C GLN A 13 -25.66 -8.77 -1.59
N LYS A 14 -25.91 -7.75 -0.76
CA LYS A 14 -25.26 -6.44 -0.92
C LYS A 14 -23.75 -6.53 -0.77
N MET A 15 -23.28 -7.27 0.23
CA MET A 15 -21.86 -7.49 0.50
C MET A 15 -21.17 -8.23 -0.65
N MET A 16 -21.77 -9.29 -1.17
CA MET A 16 -21.26 -10.02 -2.34
C MET A 16 -21.19 -9.13 -3.59
N THR A 17 -22.20 -8.29 -3.80
CA THR A 17 -22.22 -7.35 -4.93
C THR A 17 -21.13 -6.29 -4.80
N LEU A 18 -20.91 -5.78 -3.59
CA LEU A 18 -19.82 -4.85 -3.29
C LEU A 18 -18.46 -5.51 -3.49
N GLY A 19 -18.25 -6.73 -2.97
CA GLY A 19 -17.02 -7.50 -3.14
C GLY A 19 -16.70 -7.73 -4.62
N ARG A 20 -17.70 -8.07 -5.44
CA ARG A 20 -17.54 -8.23 -6.88
C ARG A 20 -17.15 -6.93 -7.59
N ARG A 21 -17.79 -5.81 -7.27
CA ARG A 21 -17.45 -4.49 -7.85
C ARG A 21 -16.04 -4.06 -7.45
N LEU A 22 -15.71 -4.23 -6.18
CA LEU A 22 -14.41 -3.86 -5.62
C LEU A 22 -13.30 -4.75 -6.18
N GLY A 23 -13.57 -6.05 -6.36
CA GLY A 23 -12.65 -7.00 -6.99
C GLY A 23 -12.36 -6.68 -8.45
N ILE A 24 -13.38 -6.26 -9.23
CA ILE A 24 -13.17 -5.77 -10.60
C ILE A 24 -12.31 -4.51 -10.60
N LEU A 25 -12.60 -3.56 -9.71
CA LEU A 25 -11.83 -2.32 -9.59
C LEU A 25 -10.36 -2.59 -9.23
N PHE A 26 -10.09 -3.43 -8.23
CA PHE A 26 -8.71 -3.79 -7.88
C PHE A 26 -8.00 -4.61 -8.96
N THR A 27 -8.73 -5.42 -9.73
CA THR A 27 -8.16 -6.10 -10.91
C THR A 27 -7.76 -5.10 -11.98
N ALA A 28 -8.59 -4.09 -12.27
CA ALA A 28 -8.26 -3.03 -13.23
C ALA A 28 -7.05 -2.20 -12.76
N LEU A 29 -7.00 -1.85 -11.47
CA LEU A 29 -5.85 -1.15 -10.87
C LEU A 29 -4.57 -2.00 -10.94
N PHE A 30 -4.66 -3.31 -10.67
CA PHE A 30 -3.51 -4.21 -10.80
C PHE A 30 -2.99 -4.29 -12.24
N ILE A 31 -3.88 -4.37 -13.24
CA ILE A 31 -3.50 -4.33 -14.65
C ILE A 31 -2.78 -3.01 -14.98
N ALA A 32 -3.30 -1.87 -14.48
CA ALA A 32 -2.64 -0.58 -14.68
C ALA A 32 -1.23 -0.54 -14.06
N VAL A 33 -1.06 -1.06 -12.84
CA VAL A 33 0.27 -1.19 -12.20
C VAL A 33 1.19 -2.08 -13.03
N CYS A 34 0.70 -3.20 -13.56
CA CYS A 34 1.48 -4.05 -14.46
C CYS A 34 1.90 -3.30 -15.74
N CYS A 35 1.00 -2.56 -16.38
CA CYS A 35 1.34 -1.74 -17.55
C CYS A 35 2.43 -0.70 -17.23
N CYS A 36 2.29 0.02 -16.11
CA CYS A 36 3.30 0.96 -15.64
C CYS A 36 4.65 0.27 -15.37
N SER A 37 4.64 -0.93 -14.79
CA SER A 37 5.87 -1.70 -14.53
C SER A 37 6.61 -2.07 -15.81
N VAL A 38 5.88 -2.42 -16.89
CA VAL A 38 6.48 -2.72 -18.19
C VAL A 38 7.17 -1.47 -18.76
N VAL A 39 6.51 -0.30 -18.66
CA VAL A 39 7.10 0.98 -19.11
C VAL A 39 8.39 1.28 -18.35
N VAL A 40 8.40 1.09 -17.03
CA VAL A 40 9.60 1.31 -16.21
C VAL A 40 10.71 0.33 -16.60
N VAL A 41 10.41 -0.97 -16.77
CA VAL A 41 11.43 -1.96 -17.20
C VAL A 41 12.00 -1.61 -18.58
N ILE A 42 11.18 -1.18 -19.53
CA ILE A 42 11.64 -0.73 -20.86
C ILE A 42 12.54 0.50 -20.71
N SER A 43 12.17 1.47 -19.88
CA SER A 43 12.99 2.67 -19.65
C SER A 43 14.37 2.34 -19.05
N ILE A 44 14.42 1.37 -18.13
CA ILE A 44 15.68 0.88 -17.54
C ILE A 44 16.51 0.15 -18.60
N GLY A 45 15.88 -0.69 -19.42
CA GLY A 45 16.56 -1.39 -20.52
C GLY A 45 17.17 -0.44 -21.55
N LEU A 46 16.48 0.66 -21.87
CA LEU A 46 17.00 1.73 -22.73
C LEU A 46 18.19 2.45 -22.09
N MET A 47 18.13 2.78 -20.80
CA MET A 47 19.26 3.36 -20.07
C MET A 47 20.46 2.42 -19.98
N ALA A 48 20.21 1.11 -19.84
CA ALA A 48 21.22 0.06 -19.87
C ALA A 48 21.92 -0.04 -21.22
N ALA A 49 21.15 -0.02 -22.31
CA ALA A 49 21.69 -0.06 -23.67
C ALA A 49 22.55 1.16 -24.01
N GLN A 50 22.28 2.31 -23.38
CA GLN A 50 23.05 3.54 -23.54
C GLN A 50 24.29 3.62 -22.63
N GLY A 51 24.56 2.60 -21.80
CA GLY A 51 25.71 2.56 -20.89
C GLY A 51 25.58 3.48 -19.66
N ASN A 52 24.38 4.01 -19.40
CA ASN A 52 24.15 5.09 -18.44
C ASN A 52 23.75 4.60 -17.03
N LEU A 53 23.91 3.31 -16.73
CA LEU A 53 23.46 2.69 -15.47
C LEU A 53 24.29 3.08 -14.24
N TYR A 54 25.52 3.55 -14.43
CA TYR A 54 26.48 3.81 -13.36
C TYR A 54 26.45 5.24 -12.81
N ASP A 55 25.60 6.12 -13.35
CA ASP A 55 25.44 7.47 -12.83
C ASP A 55 24.55 7.42 -11.56
N PRO A 56 25.09 7.73 -10.35
CA PRO A 56 24.37 7.57 -9.08
C PRO A 56 23.06 8.37 -9.04
N SER A 57 23.02 9.50 -9.75
CA SER A 57 21.83 10.34 -9.89
C SER A 57 20.69 9.66 -10.65
N LYS A 58 21.03 8.80 -11.62
CA LYS A 58 20.08 8.04 -12.44
C LYS A 58 19.67 6.73 -11.78
N THR A 59 20.54 6.10 -10.99
CA THR A 59 20.21 4.91 -10.21
C THR A 59 19.11 5.19 -9.18
N VAL A 60 19.20 6.30 -8.43
CA VAL A 60 18.15 6.70 -7.46
C VAL A 60 16.82 6.99 -8.18
N SER A 61 16.88 7.59 -9.37
CA SER A 61 15.68 7.85 -10.21
C SER A 61 14.98 6.58 -10.69
N VAL A 62 15.67 5.44 -10.74
CA VAL A 62 15.12 4.15 -11.18
C VAL A 62 14.63 3.31 -10.01
N VAL A 63 15.34 3.34 -8.87
CA VAL A 63 15.01 2.51 -7.69
C VAL A 63 13.70 2.96 -7.04
N VAL A 64 13.45 4.27 -6.95
CA VAL A 64 12.25 4.80 -6.27
C VAL A 64 10.95 4.39 -6.98
N PRO A 65 10.79 4.55 -8.32
CA PRO A 65 9.59 4.09 -9.03
C PRO A 65 9.35 2.59 -8.92
N LEU A 66 10.42 1.77 -8.96
CA LEU A 66 10.30 0.31 -8.83
C LEU A 66 9.78 -0.09 -7.45
N MET A 67 10.31 0.52 -6.39
CA MET A 67 9.82 0.32 -5.02
C MET A 67 8.32 0.63 -4.91
N TYR A 68 7.88 1.77 -5.44
CA TYR A 68 6.46 2.15 -5.45
C TYR A 68 5.57 1.20 -6.24
N LEU A 69 6.04 0.71 -7.39
CA LEU A 69 5.31 -0.27 -8.19
C LEU A 69 5.17 -1.62 -7.48
N LEU A 70 6.21 -2.07 -6.77
CA LEU A 70 6.15 -3.29 -5.98
C LEU A 70 5.19 -3.16 -4.80
N ILE A 71 5.24 -2.03 -4.08
CA ILE A 71 4.36 -1.72 -2.95
C ILE A 71 2.89 -1.65 -3.41
N SER A 72 2.60 -0.89 -4.46
CA SER A 72 1.25 -0.73 -5.01
C SER A 72 0.72 -2.02 -5.66
N GLY A 73 1.57 -2.79 -6.33
CA GLY A 73 1.23 -4.11 -6.88
C GLY A 73 0.86 -5.11 -5.79
N GLY A 74 1.66 -5.18 -4.71
CA GLY A 74 1.36 -6.03 -3.56
C GLY A 74 0.07 -5.63 -2.83
N ALA A 75 -0.16 -4.31 -2.66
CA ALA A 75 -1.38 -3.80 -2.05
C ALA A 75 -2.63 -4.08 -2.88
N THR A 76 -2.59 -3.84 -4.20
CA THR A 76 -3.74 -4.12 -5.09
C THR A 76 -4.02 -5.61 -5.21
N TRP A 77 -2.99 -6.46 -5.23
CA TRP A 77 -3.15 -7.92 -5.23
C TRP A 77 -3.83 -8.45 -3.97
N THR A 78 -3.38 -7.98 -2.80
CA THR A 78 -3.96 -8.38 -1.50
C THR A 78 -5.40 -7.89 -1.34
N LEU A 79 -5.70 -6.65 -1.73
CA LEU A 79 -7.07 -6.10 -1.74
C LEU A 79 -7.99 -6.82 -2.73
N ARG A 80 -7.48 -7.19 -3.89
CA ARG A 80 -8.21 -8.02 -4.86
C ARG A 80 -8.57 -9.37 -4.26
N GLY A 81 -7.63 -10.02 -3.56
CA GLY A 81 -7.87 -11.29 -2.87
C GLY A 81 -9.02 -11.17 -1.88
N ILE A 82 -8.95 -10.22 -0.95
CA ILE A 82 -10.02 -9.97 0.05
C ILE A 82 -11.37 -9.69 -0.62
N SER A 83 -11.38 -8.92 -1.71
CA SER A 83 -12.62 -8.58 -2.43
C SER A 83 -13.24 -9.76 -3.16
N MET A 84 -12.42 -10.66 -3.70
CA MET A 84 -12.91 -11.91 -4.32
C MET A 84 -13.40 -12.89 -3.25
N ASP A 85 -12.70 -13.03 -2.13
CA ASP A 85 -13.15 -13.85 -0.99
C ASP A 85 -14.56 -13.40 -0.54
N MET A 86 -14.76 -12.08 -0.38
CA MET A 86 -16.07 -11.48 -0.06
C MET A 86 -17.12 -11.67 -1.17
N ALA A 87 -16.71 -11.73 -2.45
CA ALA A 87 -17.62 -11.99 -3.57
C ALA A 87 -18.12 -13.45 -3.61
N HIS A 88 -17.35 -14.39 -3.07
CA HIS A 88 -17.76 -15.80 -2.92
C HIS A 88 -18.67 -16.04 -1.70
N GLY A 89 -18.96 -15.00 -0.93
CA GLY A 89 -19.85 -15.07 0.23
C GLY A 89 -19.14 -15.40 1.53
N GLU A 90 -17.80 -15.40 1.55
CA GLU A 90 -17.06 -15.49 2.81
C GLU A 90 -17.27 -14.22 3.67
N SER A 91 -17.30 -14.40 4.99
CA SER A 91 -17.38 -13.28 5.93
C SER A 91 -16.16 -12.37 5.75
N PRO A 92 -16.33 -11.03 5.69
CA PRO A 92 -15.21 -10.08 5.64
C PRO A 92 -14.47 -10.01 6.98
N PHE A 93 -15.07 -10.56 8.05
CA PHE A 93 -14.54 -10.52 9.41
C PHE A 93 -13.77 -11.80 9.72
N THR A 94 -12.65 -12.01 9.03
CA THR A 94 -11.70 -13.07 9.38
C THR A 94 -10.40 -12.49 9.92
N LEU A 95 -9.77 -13.22 10.85
CA LEU A 95 -8.43 -12.87 11.34
C LEU A 95 -7.39 -12.84 10.20
N SER A 96 -7.59 -13.66 9.17
CA SER A 96 -6.75 -13.70 7.97
C SER A 96 -6.86 -12.40 7.15
N HIS A 97 -8.08 -11.93 6.87
CA HIS A 97 -8.31 -10.67 6.15
C HIS A 97 -7.81 -9.47 6.93
N ALA A 98 -8.03 -9.43 8.24
CA ALA A 98 -7.49 -8.39 9.12
C ALA A 98 -5.95 -8.34 9.06
N ARG A 99 -5.28 -9.50 9.08
CA ARG A 99 -3.82 -9.57 8.96
C ARG A 99 -3.34 -9.09 7.58
N ARG A 100 -4.02 -9.45 6.49
CA ARG A 100 -3.71 -8.96 5.15
C ARG A 100 -3.79 -7.43 5.06
N ILE A 101 -4.81 -6.81 5.65
CA ILE A 101 -4.90 -5.34 5.71
C ILE A 101 -3.78 -4.73 6.55
N SER A 102 -3.38 -5.35 7.67
CA SER A 102 -2.26 -4.86 8.46
C SER A 102 -0.94 -4.85 7.68
N ILE A 103 -0.74 -5.82 6.78
CA ILE A 103 0.43 -5.87 5.88
C ILE A 103 0.41 -4.68 4.91
N ILE A 104 -0.76 -4.29 4.40
CA ILE A 104 -0.92 -3.08 3.56
C ILE A 104 -0.58 -1.82 4.37
N GLY A 105 -0.99 -1.76 5.64
CA GLY A 105 -0.61 -0.66 6.55
C GLY A 105 0.91 -0.55 6.71
N TRP A 106 1.60 -1.67 6.92
CA TRP A 106 3.06 -1.71 6.96
C TRP A 106 3.74 -1.34 5.64
N LEU A 107 3.13 -1.69 4.51
CA LEU A 107 3.61 -1.28 3.19
C LEU A 107 3.56 0.25 2.99
N PHE A 108 2.50 0.91 3.47
CA PHE A 108 2.41 2.38 3.46
C PHE A 108 3.44 3.03 4.39
N VAL A 109 3.71 2.43 5.57
CA VAL A 109 4.79 2.90 6.45
C VAL A 109 6.15 2.77 5.76
N ALA A 110 6.40 1.65 5.08
CA ALA A 110 7.63 1.44 4.32
C ALA A 110 7.78 2.45 3.17
N ALA A 111 6.68 2.81 2.49
CA ALA A 111 6.67 3.85 1.47
C ALA A 111 7.05 5.23 2.06
N ALA A 112 6.41 5.64 3.17
CA ALA A 112 6.70 6.90 3.84
C ALA A 112 8.15 7.00 4.35
N ILE A 113 8.69 5.89 4.88
CA ILE A 113 10.11 5.82 5.30
C ILE A 113 11.02 5.86 4.06
N GLY A 114 10.65 5.18 2.98
CA GLY A 114 11.37 5.22 1.71
C GLY A 114 11.51 6.64 1.19
N ASP A 115 10.43 7.39 1.13
CA ASP A 115 10.45 8.80 0.71
C ASP A 115 11.34 9.67 1.57
N LEU A 116 11.36 9.42 2.88
CA LEU A 116 12.23 10.14 3.82
C LEU A 116 13.71 9.82 3.57
N LEU A 117 14.06 8.56 3.35
CA LEU A 117 15.44 8.10 3.15
C LEU A 117 15.97 8.45 1.75
N PHE A 118 15.12 8.45 0.72
CA PHE A 118 15.49 8.81 -0.64
C PHE A 118 15.22 10.29 -0.97
N SER A 119 14.81 11.08 0.04
CA SER A 119 14.68 12.53 -0.05
C SER A 119 16.01 13.16 -0.50
N PRO A 120 15.99 14.09 -1.48
CA PRO A 120 17.17 14.86 -1.87
C PRO A 120 17.85 15.57 -0.68
N GLY A 121 17.06 16.00 0.32
CA GLY A 121 17.56 16.64 1.54
C GLY A 121 18.21 15.68 2.53
N PHE A 122 17.83 14.40 2.55
CA PHE A 122 18.47 13.39 3.39
C PHE A 122 19.74 12.85 2.72
N LEU A 123 19.70 12.60 1.41
CA LEU A 123 20.86 12.14 0.65
C LEU A 123 21.99 13.19 0.63
N SER A 124 21.67 14.49 0.63
CA SER A 124 22.68 15.55 0.70
C SER A 124 23.41 15.59 2.06
N ILE A 125 22.77 15.15 3.15
CA ILE A 125 23.39 15.04 4.48
C ILE A 125 24.28 13.80 4.57
N VAL A 126 23.85 12.67 3.99
CA VAL A 126 24.53 11.38 4.09
C VAL A 126 25.66 11.21 3.07
N ILE A 127 25.49 11.74 1.85
CA ILE A 127 26.41 11.55 0.70
C ILE A 127 27.15 12.85 0.36
N GLY A 128 26.66 14.02 0.79
CA GLY A 128 27.33 15.29 0.53
C GLY A 128 28.70 15.40 1.22
N PRO A 129 29.64 16.20 0.68
CA PRO A 129 30.87 16.52 1.39
C PRO A 129 30.49 17.10 2.76
N PHE A 130 31.12 16.60 3.82
CA PHE A 130 30.97 17.06 5.21
C PHE A 130 31.41 18.53 5.36
N ASP A 131 30.70 19.48 4.77
CA ASP A 131 30.87 20.92 4.97
C ASP A 131 29.90 21.43 6.06
N LEU A 132 29.69 20.55 7.06
CA LEU A 132 28.76 20.70 8.18
C LEU A 132 29.09 21.90 9.08
N LEU A 133 30.32 22.44 9.00
CA LEU A 133 30.75 23.62 9.75
C LEU A 133 30.67 24.93 8.97
N GLY A 134 30.66 24.91 7.63
CA GLY A 134 30.72 26.13 6.82
C GLY A 134 29.38 26.79 6.56
N ASN A 135 28.30 25.99 6.43
CA ASN A 135 27.02 26.48 5.92
C ASN A 135 25.79 25.73 6.48
N ALA A 136 25.81 25.42 7.79
CA ALA A 136 24.71 24.72 8.47
C ALA A 136 23.34 25.42 8.31
N TYR A 137 23.34 26.76 8.17
CA TYR A 137 22.13 27.56 8.02
C TYR A 137 21.39 27.29 6.69
N SER A 138 22.11 27.24 5.56
CA SER A 138 21.52 26.99 4.24
C SER A 138 21.08 25.54 4.02
N MET A 139 21.68 24.58 4.75
CA MET A 139 21.25 23.18 4.72
C MET A 139 19.91 22.99 5.46
N PHE A 140 19.74 23.64 6.62
CA PHE A 140 18.49 23.55 7.39
C PHE A 140 17.32 24.27 6.71
N GLU A 141 17.58 25.39 6.03
CA GLU A 141 16.57 26.16 5.29
C GLU A 141 16.03 25.39 4.06
N ASN A 142 16.83 24.50 3.47
CA ASN A 142 16.44 23.61 2.37
C ASN A 142 16.06 22.19 2.80
N LEU A 143 16.05 21.89 4.10
CA LEU A 143 15.65 20.59 4.64
C LEU A 143 14.13 20.47 4.69
N ALA A 144 13.49 20.57 3.52
CA ALA A 144 12.12 20.13 3.36
C ALA A 144 12.13 18.61 3.42
N LEU A 145 11.82 18.02 4.57
CA LEU A 145 11.55 16.58 4.68
C LEU A 145 10.20 16.33 3.99
N PRO A 146 10.16 15.69 2.81
CA PRO A 146 8.91 15.39 2.16
C PRO A 146 8.24 14.25 2.94
N ILE A 147 7.37 14.61 3.89
CA ILE A 147 6.53 13.62 4.56
C ILE A 147 5.34 13.36 3.64
N ASP A 148 5.24 12.14 3.12
CA ASP A 148 4.03 11.71 2.42
C ASP A 148 2.90 11.51 3.44
N ILE A 149 2.15 12.59 3.67
CA ILE A 149 0.95 12.59 4.52
C ILE A 149 -0.08 11.58 4.00
N GLY A 150 -0.13 11.34 2.69
CA GLY A 150 -1.02 10.37 2.07
C GLY A 150 -0.69 8.94 2.50
N ALA A 151 0.58 8.55 2.46
CA ALA A 151 1.04 7.25 2.95
C ALA A 151 0.79 7.08 4.45
N VAL A 152 1.06 8.11 5.27
CA VAL A 152 0.81 8.07 6.72
C VAL A 152 -0.69 7.89 7.01
N LEU A 153 -1.56 8.69 6.39
CA LEU A 153 -3.01 8.54 6.54
C LEU A 153 -3.51 7.19 6.03
N GLY A 154 -2.97 6.71 4.92
CA GLY A 154 -3.25 5.38 4.37
C GLY A 154 -2.92 4.25 5.36
N ALA A 155 -1.74 4.32 6.00
CA ALA A 155 -1.32 3.38 7.03
C ALA A 155 -2.27 3.40 8.22
N VAL A 156 -2.60 4.59 8.75
CA VAL A 156 -3.53 4.74 9.89
C VAL A 156 -4.90 4.15 9.57
N CYS A 157 -5.44 4.44 8.39
CA CYS A 157 -6.70 3.86 7.92
C CYS A 157 -6.63 2.34 7.85
N CYS A 158 -5.56 1.78 7.26
CA CYS A 158 -5.39 0.32 7.16
C CYS A 158 -5.31 -0.33 8.55
N PHE A 159 -4.52 0.22 9.48
CA PHE A 159 -4.45 -0.32 10.84
C PHE A 159 -5.78 -0.23 11.58
N SER A 160 -6.51 0.87 11.41
CA SER A 160 -7.83 1.06 12.00
C SER A 160 -8.83 0.01 11.50
N ILE A 161 -8.89 -0.20 10.18
CA ILE A 161 -9.76 -1.21 9.56
C ILE A 161 -9.35 -2.62 10.00
N SER A 162 -8.05 -2.92 10.04
CA SER A 162 -7.53 -4.20 10.54
C SER A 162 -7.97 -4.48 11.98
N ALA A 163 -7.91 -3.47 12.86
CA ALA A 163 -8.36 -3.59 14.25
C ALA A 163 -9.86 -3.85 14.36
N ILE A 164 -10.69 -3.12 13.59
CA ILE A 164 -12.14 -3.31 13.55
C ILE A 164 -12.48 -4.72 13.07
N TRP A 165 -11.82 -5.21 12.02
CA TRP A 165 -12.11 -6.53 11.46
C TRP A 165 -11.68 -7.66 12.39
N ARG A 166 -10.55 -7.48 13.06
CA ARG A 166 -10.08 -8.43 14.08
C ARG A 166 -11.03 -8.49 15.27
N TYR A 167 -11.56 -7.36 15.71
CA TYR A 167 -12.58 -7.31 16.76
C TYR A 167 -13.90 -7.97 16.30
N GLY A 168 -14.36 -7.68 15.08
CA GLY A 168 -15.54 -8.32 14.50
C GLY A 168 -15.42 -9.84 14.40
N ALA A 169 -14.24 -10.35 14.00
CA ALA A 169 -13.97 -11.78 13.94
C ALA A 169 -14.08 -12.45 15.31
N LEU A 170 -13.55 -11.81 16.37
CA LEU A 170 -13.65 -12.33 17.74
C LEU A 170 -15.09 -12.36 18.26
N LEU A 171 -15.91 -11.36 17.90
CA LEU A 171 -17.33 -11.36 18.26
C LEU A 171 -18.11 -12.47 17.55
N GLN A 172 -17.76 -12.79 16.29
CA GLN A 172 -18.37 -13.89 15.56
C GLN A 172 -18.06 -15.23 16.23
N ASP A 173 -16.79 -15.47 16.58
CA ASP A 173 -16.31 -16.67 17.28
C ASP A 173 -17.05 -16.89 18.62
N GLN A 174 -17.14 -15.83 19.44
CA GLN A 174 -17.87 -15.90 20.72
C GLN A 174 -19.37 -16.16 20.56
N THR A 175 -19.98 -15.71 19.47
CA THR A 175 -21.41 -15.92 19.22
C THR A 175 -21.68 -17.35 18.77
N GLU A 176 -20.76 -17.95 17.99
CA GLU A 176 -20.84 -19.36 17.59
C GLU A 176 -20.63 -20.31 18.77
N ASP A 177 -19.73 -19.98 19.70
CA ASP A 177 -19.50 -20.77 20.93
C ASP A 177 -20.70 -20.77 21.90
N LEU A 178 -21.60 -19.78 21.79
CA LEU A 178 -22.76 -19.62 22.67
C LEU A 178 -24.03 -20.34 22.18
N VAL A 179 -24.01 -20.92 20.97
CA VAL A 179 -25.16 -21.61 20.32
C VAL A 179 -24.96 -23.12 20.35
#